data_AF-A0A936DDU9-F1
#
_entry.id   AF-A0A936DDU9-F1
#
_cell.length_a   1.000
_cell.length_b   1.000
_cell.length_c   1.000
_cell.angle_alpha   90.00
_cell.angle_beta   90.00
_cell.angle_gamma   90.00
#
_symmetry.space_group_name_H-M   'P 1'
#
loop_
_entity.id
_entity.type
_entity.pdbx_description
1 polymer ?
#
loop_
_entity_poly.entity_id
_entity_poly.type
_entity_poly.pdbx_seq_one_letter_code
_entity_poly.pdbx_strand_id
1 'polypeptide(L)'
;MRSKALVLYQGERTPHRSCGIALAEAFGRPTAAYQSLRRGGITGEGTCGAIVAGQLLLGELLGDPDPCGKVTPALRSAMTRYLARVHAELDRDGVESTICNHMTAPKGEFTSAARHAFCTGIAAQVAQLVDETLREHGVAVTATPVALADGGQFDPNVDDDVP
;
A
#
# COMPACT_ATOMS: atom_id res chain seq x y z
N MET A 1 -7.62 7.20 1.74
CA MET A 1 -6.56 6.41 1.05
C MET A 1 -6.93 4.96 0.79
N ARG A 2 -7.53 4.26 1.77
CA ARG A 2 -7.97 2.85 1.65
C ARG A 2 -8.74 2.54 0.36
N SER A 3 -9.84 3.24 0.12
CA SER A 3 -10.75 3.02 -1.01
C SER A 3 -10.06 3.22 -2.36
N LYS A 4 -9.22 4.25 -2.50
CA LYS A 4 -8.41 4.48 -3.72
C LYS A 4 -7.44 3.33 -3.99
N ALA A 5 -6.70 2.86 -2.98
CA ALA A 5 -5.79 1.73 -3.15
C ALA A 5 -6.54 0.43 -3.50
N LEU A 6 -7.74 0.23 -2.94
CA LEU A 6 -8.62 -0.88 -3.26
C LEU A 6 -9.01 -0.84 -4.75
N VAL A 7 -9.56 0.28 -5.24
CA VAL A 7 -9.98 0.44 -6.65
C VAL A 7 -8.82 0.24 -7.62
N LEU A 8 -7.66 0.81 -7.32
CA LEU A 8 -6.46 0.69 -8.16
C LEU A 8 -5.93 -0.74 -8.21
N TYR A 9 -5.94 -1.45 -7.08
CA TYR A 9 -5.47 -2.84 -7.05
C TYR A 9 -6.50 -3.78 -7.68
N GLN A 10 -7.78 -3.67 -7.33
CA GLN A 10 -8.82 -4.59 -7.81
C GLN A 10 -8.91 -4.61 -9.34
N GLY A 11 -8.67 -3.47 -10.00
CA GLY A 11 -8.52 -3.45 -11.45
C GLY A 11 -9.81 -3.67 -12.24
N GLU A 12 -10.98 -3.60 -11.60
CA GLU A 12 -12.28 -3.79 -12.25
C GLU A 12 -12.78 -2.52 -12.95
N ARG A 13 -12.55 -1.35 -12.34
CA ARG A 13 -12.96 -0.04 -12.87
C ARG A 13 -11.80 0.74 -13.50
N THR A 14 -10.57 0.29 -13.29
CA THR A 14 -9.32 0.90 -13.76
C THR A 14 -8.35 -0.22 -14.14
N PRO A 15 -7.33 -0.01 -14.99
CA PRO A 15 -6.35 -1.08 -15.22
C PRO A 15 -5.60 -1.44 -13.94
N HIS A 16 -5.50 -2.74 -13.62
CA HIS A 16 -4.86 -3.25 -12.41
C HIS A 16 -3.49 -2.60 -12.11
N ARG A 17 -3.30 -2.15 -10.87
CA ARG A 17 -2.01 -1.74 -10.32
C ARG A 17 -1.50 -2.77 -9.32
N SER A 18 -0.27 -3.24 -9.54
CA SER A 18 0.39 -4.12 -8.58
C SER A 18 0.57 -3.44 -7.21
N CYS A 19 0.72 -4.23 -6.14
CA CYS A 19 0.72 -3.78 -4.74
C CYS A 19 1.43 -2.45 -4.47
N GLY A 20 2.74 -2.34 -4.74
CA GLY A 20 3.46 -1.10 -4.48
C GLY A 20 3.02 0.09 -5.34
N ILE A 21 2.58 -0.17 -6.58
CA ILE A 21 2.13 0.87 -7.51
C ILE A 21 0.76 1.42 -7.11
N ALA A 22 -0.16 0.55 -6.68
CA ALA A 22 -1.47 0.96 -6.18
C ALA A 22 -1.32 1.93 -5.00
N LEU A 23 -0.38 1.65 -4.08
CA LEU A 23 -0.06 2.53 -2.97
C LEU A 23 0.60 3.83 -3.43
N ALA A 24 1.62 3.78 -4.28
CA ALA A 24 2.27 4.99 -4.79
C ALA A 24 1.26 5.95 -5.45
N GLU A 25 0.41 5.44 -6.34
CA GLU A 25 -0.62 6.24 -7.01
C GLU A 25 -1.71 6.73 -6.05
N ALA A 26 -2.08 5.94 -5.03
CA ALA A 26 -3.03 6.37 -4.01
C ALA A 26 -2.55 7.66 -3.31
N PHE A 27 -1.26 7.72 -2.97
CA PHE A 27 -0.61 8.84 -2.29
C PHE A 27 0.00 9.89 -3.25
N GLY A 28 -0.26 9.79 -4.56
CA GLY A 28 0.22 10.76 -5.55
C GLY A 28 1.73 10.76 -5.75
N ARG A 29 2.39 9.61 -5.55
CA ARG A 29 3.84 9.43 -5.70
C ARG A 29 4.23 8.79 -7.03
N PRO A 30 5.41 9.12 -7.58
CA PRO A 30 5.93 8.46 -8.78
C PRO A 30 6.10 6.95 -8.56
N THR A 31 5.74 6.16 -9.56
CA THR A 31 5.68 4.69 -9.41
C THR A 31 7.02 4.01 -9.67
N ALA A 32 8.04 4.73 -10.15
CA ALA A 32 9.33 4.17 -10.57
C ALA A 32 10.03 3.39 -9.43
N ALA A 33 10.11 3.96 -8.22
CA ALA A 33 10.74 3.30 -7.07
C ALA A 33 9.98 2.06 -6.57
N TYR A 34 8.71 1.92 -6.97
CA TYR A 34 7.80 0.86 -6.50
C TYR A 34 7.73 -0.33 -7.47
N GLN A 35 8.31 -0.22 -8.67
CA GLN A 35 8.22 -1.25 -9.71
C GLN A 35 8.79 -2.59 -9.28
N SER A 36 9.87 -2.59 -8.49
CA SER A 36 10.53 -3.80 -8.02
C SER A 36 9.76 -4.51 -6.90
N LEU A 37 8.80 -3.84 -6.24
CA LEU A 37 8.06 -4.39 -5.10
C LEU A 37 7.02 -5.44 -5.49
N ARG A 38 6.72 -5.55 -6.79
CA ARG A 38 5.81 -6.56 -7.34
C ARG A 38 6.23 -7.95 -6.88
N ARG A 39 5.27 -8.82 -6.53
CA ARG A 39 5.55 -10.22 -6.15
C ARG A 39 6.69 -10.34 -5.12
N GLY A 40 6.65 -9.57 -4.02
CA GLY A 40 7.65 -9.67 -2.95
C GLY A 40 9.09 -9.48 -3.43
N GLY A 41 9.35 -8.44 -4.22
CA GLY A 41 10.70 -8.22 -4.77
C GLY A 41 10.98 -9.04 -6.03
N ILE A 42 9.96 -9.24 -6.88
CA ILE A 42 9.94 -10.03 -8.14
C ILE A 42 9.99 -11.55 -7.91
N THR A 43 10.71 -12.02 -6.91
CA THR A 43 10.95 -13.45 -6.65
C THR A 43 9.89 -14.11 -5.77
N GLY A 44 9.16 -13.31 -4.98
CA GLY A 44 8.19 -13.78 -3.99
C GLY A 44 8.79 -14.05 -2.60
N GLU A 45 10.12 -14.09 -2.51
CA GLU A 45 10.86 -14.40 -1.28
C GLU A 45 11.07 -13.18 -0.37
N GLY A 46 10.83 -11.97 -0.90
CA GLY A 46 10.88 -10.75 -0.11
C GLY A 46 9.61 -10.49 0.69
N THR A 47 9.72 -9.55 1.63
CA THR A 47 8.58 -8.95 2.32
C THR A 47 7.53 -8.47 1.33
N CYS A 48 6.25 -8.61 1.69
CA CYS A 48 5.11 -8.14 0.92
C CYS A 48 5.33 -6.74 0.37
N GLY A 49 5.17 -6.58 -0.95
CA GLY A 49 5.41 -5.31 -1.63
C GLY A 49 4.54 -4.16 -1.14
N ALA A 50 3.33 -4.42 -0.66
CA ALA A 50 2.48 -3.39 -0.06
C ALA A 50 3.09 -2.88 1.25
N ILE A 51 3.62 -3.78 2.09
CA ILE A 51 4.26 -3.41 3.37
C ILE A 51 5.50 -2.55 3.09
N VAL A 52 6.36 -2.99 2.17
CA VAL A 52 7.56 -2.22 1.80
C VAL A 52 7.19 -0.87 1.17
N ALA A 53 6.14 -0.82 0.35
CA ALA A 53 5.64 0.44 -0.19
C ALA A 53 5.18 1.41 0.91
N GLY A 54 4.55 0.92 1.97
CA GLY A 54 4.22 1.76 3.12
C GLY A 54 5.45 2.36 3.80
N GLN A 55 6.55 1.60 3.91
CA GLN A 55 7.82 2.11 4.43
C GLN A 55 8.40 3.21 3.53
N LEU A 56 8.38 3.01 2.20
CA LEU A 56 8.84 4.02 1.23
C LEU A 56 8.03 5.30 1.33
N LEU A 57 6.70 5.21 1.39
CA LEU A 57 5.81 6.36 1.53
C LEU A 57 6.11 7.18 2.79
N LEU A 58 6.32 6.51 3.94
CA LEU A 58 6.71 7.20 5.17
C LEU A 58 8.08 7.89 5.02
N GLY A 59 9.04 7.22 4.37
CA GLY A 59 10.35 7.80 4.06
C GLY A 59 10.25 9.05 3.19
N GLU A 60 9.46 9.00 2.11
CA GLU A 60 9.25 10.13 1.20
C GLU A 60 8.54 11.33 1.86
N LEU A 61 7.67 11.07 2.84
CA LEU A 61 6.81 12.09 3.45
C LEU A 61 7.35 12.69 4.75
N LEU A 62 8.18 11.95 5.49
CA LEU A 62 8.71 12.34 6.80
C LEU A 62 10.25 12.37 6.86
N GLY A 63 10.92 11.89 5.81
CA GLY A 63 12.37 11.88 5.70
C GLY A 63 12.95 13.27 5.54
N ASP A 64 14.25 13.37 5.82
CA ASP A 64 15.03 14.56 5.51
C ASP A 64 15.16 14.68 3.98
N PRO A 65 14.81 15.82 3.36
CA PRO A 65 14.97 16.00 1.92
C PRO A 65 16.45 16.05 1.49
N ASP A 66 17.38 16.32 2.42
CA ASP A 66 18.82 16.21 2.15
C ASP A 66 19.23 14.72 2.14
N PRO A 67 19.79 14.19 1.02
CA PRO A 67 20.27 12.80 0.98
C PRO A 67 21.43 12.52 1.96
N CYS A 68 22.12 13.55 2.46
CA CYS A 68 23.12 13.45 3.52
C CYS A 68 22.54 13.77 4.91
N GLY A 69 21.24 14.09 4.98
CA GLY A 69 20.50 14.40 6.18
C GLY A 69 20.38 13.22 7.14
N LYS A 70 19.95 13.51 8.36
CA LYS A 70 19.80 12.49 9.41
C LYS A 70 18.44 11.81 9.30
N VAL A 71 18.32 10.59 9.83
CA VAL A 71 17.00 10.01 10.10
C VAL A 71 16.25 10.92 11.07
N THR A 72 15.15 11.51 10.61
CA THR A 72 14.36 12.43 11.44
C THR A 72 13.68 11.67 12.59
N PRO A 73 13.50 12.30 13.78
CA PRO A 73 12.74 11.69 14.86
C PRO A 73 11.32 11.29 14.45
N ALA A 74 10.68 12.12 13.61
CA ALA A 74 9.35 11.86 13.07
C ALA A 74 9.31 10.59 12.21
N LEU A 75 10.25 10.44 11.26
CA LEU A 75 10.34 9.24 10.43
C LEU A 75 10.59 7.97 11.27
N ARG A 76 11.52 8.03 12.24
CA ARG A 76 11.80 6.88 13.11
C ARG A 76 10.56 6.48 13.92
N SER A 77 9.87 7.46 14.50
CA SER A 77 8.62 7.23 15.26
C SER A 77 7.55 6.60 14.38
N ALA A 78 7.27 7.21 13.22
CA ALA A 78 6.27 6.73 12.27
C ALA A 78 6.57 5.33 11.75
N MET A 79 7.83 5.05 11.38
CA MET A 79 8.24 3.72 10.92
C MET A 79 8.04 2.65 12.00
N THR A 80 8.42 2.96 13.24
CA THR A 80 8.27 2.04 14.38
C THR A 80 6.79 1.76 14.64
N ARG A 81 5.96 2.81 14.66
CA ARG A 81 4.52 2.73 14.82
C ARG A 81 3.89 1.90 13.70
N TYR A 82 4.19 2.22 12.45
CA TYR A 82 3.68 1.51 11.28
C TYR A 82 4.00 0.02 11.30
N LEU A 83 5.25 -0.36 11.59
CA LEU A 83 5.64 -1.77 11.67
C LEU A 83 4.91 -2.52 12.79
N ALA A 84 4.74 -1.89 13.96
CA ALA A 84 3.96 -2.48 15.05
C ALA A 84 2.49 -2.70 14.64
N ARG A 85 1.89 -1.72 13.93
CA ARG A 85 0.52 -1.84 13.40
C ARG A 85 0.41 -2.91 12.32
N VAL A 86 1.38 -3.01 11.41
CA VAL A 86 1.42 -4.09 10.41
C VAL A 86 1.46 -5.45 11.10
N HIS A 87 2.21 -5.60 12.19
CA HIS A 87 2.25 -6.85 12.94
C HIS A 87 0.93 -7.16 13.65
N ALA A 88 0.33 -6.17 14.30
CA ALA A 88 -0.84 -6.37 15.16
C ALA A 88 -2.20 -6.33 14.42
N GLU A 89 -2.31 -5.55 13.34
CA GLU A 89 -3.59 -5.17 12.74
C GLU A 89 -3.76 -5.67 11.30
N LEU A 90 -2.67 -5.90 10.55
CA LEU A 90 -2.78 -6.33 9.15
C LEU A 90 -3.40 -7.73 9.09
N ASP A 91 -4.54 -7.84 8.42
CA ASP A 91 -5.22 -9.12 8.23
C ASP A 91 -4.45 -9.97 7.21
N ARG A 92 -3.72 -10.94 7.74
CA ARG A 92 -2.90 -11.88 6.97
C ARG A 92 -3.56 -13.25 6.91
N ASP A 93 -4.86 -13.33 7.23
CA ASP A 93 -5.66 -14.56 7.27
C ASP A 93 -4.97 -15.70 8.02
N GLY A 94 -4.51 -15.39 9.24
CA GLY A 94 -3.81 -16.32 10.13
C GLY A 94 -2.33 -16.59 9.81
N VAL A 95 -1.76 -15.99 8.76
CA VAL A 95 -0.33 -16.18 8.42
C VAL A 95 0.57 -15.20 9.18
N GLU A 96 1.46 -15.72 10.03
CA GLU A 96 2.40 -14.90 10.81
C GLU A 96 3.51 -14.25 9.98
N SER A 97 3.86 -14.83 8.84
CA SER A 97 4.92 -14.31 7.98
C SER A 97 4.49 -13.04 7.24
N THR A 98 5.44 -12.16 6.93
CA THR A 98 5.26 -11.02 6.02
C THR A 98 5.88 -11.25 4.65
N ILE A 99 6.47 -12.44 4.41
CA ILE A 99 7.03 -12.83 3.11
C ILE A 99 5.90 -13.10 2.12
N CYS A 100 6.02 -12.57 0.90
CA CYS A 100 4.92 -12.59 -0.07
C CYS A 100 4.47 -14.02 -0.42
N ASN A 101 5.40 -14.93 -0.70
CA ASN A 101 5.07 -16.32 -1.01
C ASN A 101 4.41 -17.03 0.17
N HIS A 102 4.87 -16.80 1.40
CA HIS A 102 4.25 -17.40 2.58
C HIS A 102 2.82 -16.90 2.79
N MET A 103 2.58 -15.60 2.68
CA MET A 103 1.25 -15.01 2.81
C MET A 103 0.27 -15.49 1.74
N THR A 104 0.78 -15.75 0.52
CA THR A 104 -0.07 -16.06 -0.64
C THR A 104 -0.16 -17.54 -0.97
N ALA A 105 0.72 -18.40 -0.44
CA ALA A 105 0.70 -19.84 -0.67
C ALA A 105 -0.66 -20.49 -0.35
N PRO A 106 -1.37 -20.14 0.75
CA PRO A 106 -2.70 -20.69 1.02
C PRO A 106 -3.78 -20.27 0.01
N LYS A 107 -3.50 -19.28 -0.85
CA LYS A 107 -4.42 -18.73 -1.85
C LYS A 107 -4.26 -19.38 -3.23
N GLY A 108 -3.37 -20.36 -3.35
CA GLY A 108 -3.08 -21.07 -4.59
C GLY A 108 -2.28 -20.22 -5.57
N GLU A 109 -2.54 -20.45 -6.86
CA GLU A 109 -1.77 -19.86 -7.95
C GLU A 109 -1.78 -18.33 -7.97
N PHE A 110 -0.76 -17.75 -8.60
CA PHE A 110 -0.62 -16.28 -8.68
C PHE A 110 -1.84 -15.59 -9.30
N THR A 111 -2.48 -16.24 -10.27
CA THR A 111 -3.63 -15.72 -11.01
C THR A 111 -4.96 -16.11 -10.40
N SER A 112 -4.98 -16.71 -9.20
CA SER A 112 -6.23 -17.14 -8.57
C SER A 112 -7.06 -15.94 -8.10
N ALA A 113 -8.39 -16.07 -8.19
CA ALA A 113 -9.31 -15.07 -7.66
C ALA A 113 -9.13 -14.88 -6.14
N ALA A 114 -8.84 -15.97 -5.41
CA ALA A 114 -8.59 -15.94 -3.98
C ALA A 114 -7.36 -15.09 -3.62
N ARG A 115 -6.25 -15.25 -4.36
CA ARG A 115 -5.03 -14.45 -4.14
C ARG A 115 -5.26 -13.00 -4.52
N HIS A 116 -5.96 -12.75 -5.62
CA HIS A 116 -6.31 -11.42 -6.05
C HIS A 116 -7.10 -10.68 -4.95
N ALA A 117 -8.21 -11.26 -4.47
CA ALA A 117 -9.01 -10.68 -3.40
C ALA A 117 -8.19 -10.44 -2.11
N PHE A 118 -7.37 -11.41 -1.71
CA PHE A 118 -6.49 -11.28 -0.55
C PHE A 118 -5.51 -10.09 -0.71
N CYS A 119 -4.81 -10.01 -1.85
CA CYS A 119 -3.85 -8.93 -2.08
C CYS A 119 -4.51 -7.55 -2.28
N THR A 120 -5.74 -7.49 -2.79
CA THR A 120 -6.56 -6.27 -2.81
C THR A 120 -6.80 -5.77 -1.39
N GLY A 121 -7.23 -6.66 -0.49
CA GLY A 121 -7.46 -6.34 0.92
C GLY A 121 -6.19 -5.85 1.62
N ILE A 122 -5.07 -6.54 1.41
CA ILE A 122 -3.75 -6.14 1.94
C ILE A 122 -3.36 -4.74 1.43
N ALA A 123 -3.48 -4.46 0.13
CA ALA A 123 -3.13 -3.15 -0.42
C ALA A 123 -3.98 -2.03 0.17
N ALA A 124 -5.30 -2.24 0.27
CA ALA A 124 -6.23 -1.30 0.86
C ALA A 124 -5.93 -1.02 2.34
N GLN A 125 -5.72 -2.08 3.14
CA GLN A 125 -5.44 -1.95 4.56
C GLN A 125 -4.07 -1.32 4.80
N VAL A 126 -3.03 -1.66 4.05
CA VAL A 126 -1.73 -0.99 4.21
C VAL A 126 -1.85 0.50 3.86
N ALA A 127 -2.59 0.87 2.82
CA ALA A 127 -2.83 2.29 2.51
C ALA A 127 -3.54 3.02 3.66
N GLN A 128 -4.48 2.35 4.34
CA GLN A 128 -5.10 2.88 5.56
C GLN A 128 -4.09 3.08 6.69
N LEU A 129 -3.29 2.05 7.00
CA LEU A 129 -2.30 2.11 8.08
C LEU A 129 -1.28 3.23 7.87
N VAL A 130 -0.83 3.44 6.62
CA VAL A 130 0.10 4.53 6.26
C VAL A 130 -0.57 5.89 6.46
N ASP A 131 -1.77 6.08 5.93
CA ASP A 131 -2.54 7.34 6.00
C ASP A 131 -2.80 7.75 7.46
N GLU A 132 -3.26 6.82 8.29
CA GLU A 132 -3.47 7.07 9.71
C GLU A 132 -2.16 7.34 10.46
N THR A 133 -1.08 6.61 10.17
CA THR A 133 0.23 6.86 10.78
C THR A 133 0.78 8.25 10.41
N LEU A 134 0.58 8.70 9.17
CA LEU A 134 0.94 10.05 8.75
C LEU A 134 0.12 11.12 9.50
N ARG A 135 -1.19 10.92 9.65
CA ARG A 135 -2.06 11.82 10.42
C ARG A 135 -1.64 11.90 11.89
N GLU A 136 -1.27 10.77 12.51
CA GLU A 136 -0.71 10.72 13.88
C GLU A 136 0.55 11.60 14.01
N HIS A 137 1.30 11.80 12.90
CA HIS A 137 2.51 12.63 12.84
C HIS A 137 2.27 14.01 12.20
N GLY A 138 1.01 14.46 12.11
CA GLY A 138 0.63 15.79 11.63
C GLY A 138 0.73 15.98 10.11
N VAL A 139 0.88 14.90 9.34
CA VAL A 139 0.90 14.93 7.87
C VAL A 139 -0.45 14.46 7.33
N ALA A 140 -1.16 15.35 6.65
CA ALA A 140 -2.37 15.01 5.92
C ALA A 140 -2.07 14.91 4.42
N VAL A 141 -2.42 13.77 3.81
CA VAL A 141 -2.34 13.58 2.37
C VAL A 141 -3.76 13.54 1.81
N THR A 142 -4.10 14.49 0.94
CA THR A 142 -5.38 14.49 0.23
C THR A 142 -5.30 13.52 -0.93
N ALA A 143 -6.24 12.58 -0.98
CA ALA A 143 -6.33 11.67 -2.11
C ALA A 143 -6.83 12.41 -3.34
N THR A 144 -6.18 12.24 -4.48
CA THR A 144 -6.68 12.76 -5.76
C THR A 144 -7.63 11.74 -6.40
N PRO A 145 -8.62 12.19 -7.18
CA PRO A 145 -9.49 11.28 -7.90
C PRO A 145 -8.75 10.43 -8.94
N VAL A 146 -9.39 9.34 -9.35
CA VAL A 146 -8.88 8.39 -10.36
C VAL A 146 -9.80 8.37 -11.57
N ALA A 147 -9.23 8.44 -12.77
CA ALA A 147 -9.97 8.24 -14.01
C ALA A 147 -10.36 6.76 -14.18
N LEU A 148 -11.61 6.53 -14.54
CA LEU A 148 -12.18 5.19 -14.74
C LEU A 148 -12.11 4.78 -16.21
N ALA A 149 -12.18 3.47 -16.45
CA ALA A 149 -12.12 2.91 -17.80
C ALA A 149 -13.34 3.30 -18.67
N ASP A 150 -14.47 3.65 -18.05
CA ASP A 150 -15.69 4.12 -18.71
C ASP A 150 -15.70 5.63 -19.01
N GLY A 151 -14.60 6.33 -18.71
CA GLY A 151 -14.49 7.79 -18.85
C GLY A 151 -15.03 8.58 -17.65
N GLY A 152 -15.57 7.89 -16.63
CA GLY A 152 -15.94 8.49 -15.36
C GLY A 152 -14.75 8.78 -14.45
N GLN A 153 -15.05 9.20 -13.21
CA GLN A 153 -14.07 9.49 -12.19
C GLN A 153 -14.53 8.88 -10.86
N PHE A 154 -13.56 8.38 -10.08
CA PHE A 154 -13.77 7.97 -8.70
C PHE A 154 -13.00 8.93 -7.81
N ASP A 155 -13.70 9.64 -6.92
CA ASP A 155 -13.11 10.54 -5.95
C ASP A 155 -13.23 9.94 -4.53
N PRO A 156 -12.12 9.43 -3.96
CA PRO A 156 -12.12 8.78 -2.65
C PRO A 156 -12.40 9.72 -1.47
N ASN A 157 -12.60 11.02 -1.69
CA ASN A 157 -13.00 11.97 -0.64
C ASN A 157 -14.53 12.19 -0.58
N VAL A 158 -15.29 11.69 -1.56
CA VAL A 158 -16.75 11.82 -1.63
C VAL A 158 -17.44 10.48 -1.88
N ASP A 159 -16.77 9.57 -2.60
CA ASP A 159 -17.25 8.23 -2.90
C ASP A 159 -16.82 7.29 -1.75
N ASP A 160 -17.48 7.42 -0.59
CA ASP A 160 -17.17 6.68 0.63
C ASP A 160 -17.52 5.18 0.57
N ASP A 161 -18.30 4.74 -0.43
CA ASP A 161 -18.71 3.34 -0.58
C ASP A 161 -17.98 2.67 -1.75
N VAL A 162 -16.87 2.01 -1.43
CA VAL A 162 -16.43 0.85 -2.21
C VAL A 162 -16.54 -0.37 -1.28
N PRO A 163 -17.46 -1.32 -1.54
CA PRO A 163 -17.63 -2.50 -0.70
C PRO A 163 -16.36 -3.36 -0.62
#